data_AF-A0A2E8GA22-F1
#
_entry.id   AF-A0A2E8GA22-F1
#
_cell.length_a   1.000
_cell.length_b   1.000
_cell.length_c   1.000
_cell.angle_alpha   90.00
_cell.angle_beta   90.00
_cell.angle_gamma   90.00
#
_symmetry.space_group_name_H-M   'P 1'
#
loop_
_entity.id
_entity.type
_entity.pdbx_description
1 polymer ?
#
loop_
_entity_poly.entity_id
_entity_poly.type
_entity_poly.pdbx_seq_one_letter_code
_entity_poly.pdbx_strand_id
1 'polypeptide(L)'
;MNSQLIELKGLMSGVHADGKKVIIAGNGGSAAIASHCAVDFSKNAHIRCVNFNETGLVTCLSNDYGYERWIEKALELYADGGDLIILISSSGKSINMVKAADYARSKDHVLVTFTGFLSDNPLKMRGDLNFWVDSRAYNIVEMTHQMWLLAVCDLIIGSAEYPAS
;
A
#
# COMPACT_ATOMS: atom_id res chain seq x y z
N MET A 1 -16.00 -15.00 -2.77
CA MET A 1 -15.35 -13.68 -2.59
C MET A 1 -13.95 -13.94 -2.05
N ASN A 2 -12.91 -13.31 -2.60
CA ASN A 2 -11.53 -13.53 -2.12
C ASN A 2 -11.45 -13.16 -0.61
N SER A 3 -11.12 -14.13 0.25
CA SER A 3 -11.03 -13.94 1.72
C SER A 3 -10.12 -12.78 2.09
N GLN A 4 -9.07 -12.54 1.29
CA GLN A 4 -8.10 -11.47 1.54
C GLN A 4 -8.72 -10.08 1.41
N LEU A 5 -9.70 -9.87 0.52
CA LEU A 5 -10.37 -8.56 0.38
C LEU A 5 -11.18 -8.23 1.64
N ILE A 6 -11.85 -9.22 2.22
CA ILE A 6 -12.59 -9.06 3.48
C ILE A 6 -11.65 -8.82 4.64
N GLU A 7 -10.51 -9.51 4.66
CA GLU A 7 -9.48 -9.32 5.68
C GLU A 7 -8.87 -7.91 5.60
N LEU A 8 -8.50 -7.43 4.41
CA LEU A 8 -7.98 -6.08 4.23
C LEU A 8 -9.00 -5.01 4.62
N LYS A 9 -10.29 -5.20 4.26
CA LYS A 9 -11.38 -4.36 4.75
C LYS A 9 -11.37 -4.30 6.28
N GLY A 10 -11.34 -5.45 6.95
CA GLY A 10 -11.31 -5.55 8.40
C GLY A 10 -10.12 -4.83 9.04
N LEU A 11 -8.91 -5.03 8.50
CA LEU A 11 -7.70 -4.34 8.94
C LEU A 11 -7.84 -2.82 8.82
N MET A 12 -8.26 -2.32 7.64
CA MET A 12 -8.40 -0.88 7.40
C MET A 12 -9.48 -0.25 8.30
N SER A 13 -10.61 -0.92 8.49
CA SER A 13 -11.66 -0.45 9.41
C SER A 13 -11.18 -0.43 10.87
N GLY A 14 -10.40 -1.43 11.30
CA GLY A 14 -9.82 -1.47 12.65
C GLY A 14 -8.83 -0.33 12.89
N VAL A 15 -7.89 -0.13 11.96
CA VAL A 15 -6.92 0.99 11.98
C VAL A 15 -7.64 2.33 12.10
N HIS A 16 -8.72 2.53 11.33
CA HIS A 16 -9.51 3.75 11.41
C HIS A 16 -10.22 3.91 12.77
N ALA A 17 -10.83 2.84 13.29
CA ALA A 17 -11.50 2.87 14.59
C ALA A 17 -10.54 3.22 15.74
N ASP A 18 -9.27 2.81 15.62
CA ASP A 18 -8.21 3.13 16.57
C ASP A 18 -7.60 4.54 16.38
N GLY A 19 -8.15 5.35 15.47
CA GLY A 19 -7.67 6.70 15.16
C GLY A 19 -6.33 6.73 14.43
N LYS A 20 -5.91 5.60 13.86
CA LYS A 20 -4.65 5.41 13.12
C LYS A 20 -4.84 5.65 11.62
N LYS A 21 -3.76 5.57 10.87
CA LYS A 21 -3.77 5.82 9.42
C LYS A 21 -3.23 4.63 8.63
N VAL A 22 -3.69 4.56 7.39
CA VAL A 22 -3.12 3.69 6.36
C VAL A 22 -2.09 4.49 5.58
N ILE A 23 -0.90 3.93 5.39
CA ILE A 23 0.16 4.49 4.56
C ILE A 23 0.33 3.58 3.35
N ILE A 24 0.15 4.11 2.14
CA ILE A 24 0.25 3.35 0.89
C ILE A 24 1.34 3.92 -0.01
N ALA A 25 2.24 3.07 -0.51
CA ALA A 25 3.38 3.49 -1.32
C ALA A 25 3.69 2.51 -2.46
N GLY A 26 4.29 3.03 -3.53
CA GLY A 26 4.67 2.29 -4.72
C GLY A 26 5.70 3.06 -5.56
N ASN A 27 6.17 2.47 -6.66
CA ASN A 27 7.02 3.13 -7.66
C ASN A 27 6.28 3.22 -9.00
N GLY A 28 6.45 4.32 -9.76
CA GLY A 28 5.91 4.44 -11.13
C GLY A 28 4.39 4.22 -11.19
N GLY A 29 3.93 3.26 -12.00
CA GLY A 29 2.50 2.88 -12.07
C GLY A 29 1.92 2.50 -10.70
N SER A 30 2.68 1.77 -9.89
CA SER A 30 2.29 1.46 -8.50
C SER A 30 2.18 2.71 -7.61
N ALA A 31 2.99 3.74 -7.86
CA ALA A 31 2.87 5.02 -7.16
C ALA A 31 1.57 5.75 -7.57
N ALA A 32 1.22 5.72 -8.86
CA ALA A 32 -0.05 6.28 -9.35
C ALA A 32 -1.27 5.57 -8.73
N ILE A 33 -1.23 4.24 -8.63
CA ILE A 33 -2.26 3.44 -7.94
C ILE A 33 -2.36 3.85 -6.47
N ALA A 34 -1.22 3.93 -5.76
CA ALA A 34 -1.19 4.37 -4.36
C ALA A 34 -1.77 5.77 -4.18
N SER A 35 -1.47 6.70 -5.10
CA SER A 35 -2.00 8.07 -5.08
C SER A 35 -3.53 8.08 -5.21
N HIS A 36 -4.04 7.39 -6.23
CA HIS A 36 -5.47 7.31 -6.52
C HIS A 36 -6.24 6.66 -5.36
N CYS A 37 -5.78 5.50 -4.90
CA CYS A 37 -6.46 4.75 -3.84
C CYS A 37 -6.43 5.51 -2.51
N ALA A 38 -5.34 6.23 -2.19
CA ALA A 38 -5.29 7.03 -0.96
C ALA A 38 -6.39 8.11 -0.92
N VAL A 39 -6.67 8.74 -2.06
CA VAL A 39 -7.76 9.72 -2.19
C VAL A 39 -9.12 9.07 -2.03
N ASP A 40 -9.38 7.95 -2.71
CA ASP A 40 -10.69 7.28 -2.64
C ASP A 40 -10.96 6.70 -1.25
N PHE A 41 -9.96 6.09 -0.61
CA PHE A 41 -10.09 5.61 0.76
C PHE A 41 -10.42 6.76 1.73
N SER A 42 -9.76 7.90 1.56
CA SER A 42 -9.97 9.06 2.45
C SER A 42 -11.30 9.76 2.19
N LYS A 43 -11.62 10.03 0.92
CA LYS A 43 -12.80 10.80 0.51
C LYS A 43 -14.08 9.97 0.59
N ASN A 44 -14.07 8.79 -0.02
CA ASN A 44 -15.29 8.01 -0.24
C ASN A 44 -15.52 7.00 0.90
N ALA A 45 -14.46 6.30 1.34
CA ALA A 45 -14.56 5.30 2.41
C ALA A 45 -14.33 5.86 3.82
N HIS A 46 -13.98 7.14 3.95
CA HIS A 46 -13.66 7.82 5.21
C HIS A 46 -12.53 7.16 6.04
N ILE A 47 -11.66 6.38 5.40
CA ILE A 47 -10.47 5.80 6.01
C ILE A 47 -9.30 6.76 5.78
N ARG A 48 -8.70 7.26 6.88
CA ARG A 48 -7.51 8.11 6.80
C ARG A 48 -6.36 7.36 6.12
N CYS A 49 -6.11 7.67 4.85
CA CYS A 49 -5.11 7.00 4.01
C CYS A 49 -4.19 8.03 3.35
N VAL A 50 -2.89 7.85 3.47
CA VAL A 50 -1.87 8.78 2.95
C VAL A 50 -0.87 8.05 2.05
N ASN A 51 -0.32 8.78 1.07
CA ASN A 51 0.77 8.31 0.23
C ASN A 51 1.98 9.27 0.32
N PHE A 52 3.13 8.84 -0.20
CA PHE A 52 4.39 9.60 -0.14
C PHE A 52 4.89 10.04 -1.52
N ASN A 53 3.98 10.32 -2.46
CA ASN A 53 4.35 10.66 -3.83
C ASN A 53 4.75 12.12 -4.03
N GLU A 54 4.96 12.90 -2.98
CA GLU A 54 5.40 14.28 -3.15
C GLU A 54 6.86 14.30 -3.65
N THR A 55 7.07 14.94 -4.80
CA THR A 55 8.35 15.19 -5.45
C THR A 55 9.40 15.74 -4.50
N GLY A 56 9.08 16.72 -3.65
CA GLY A 56 10.03 17.27 -2.68
C GLY A 56 10.46 16.23 -1.63
N LEU A 57 9.53 15.42 -1.14
CA LEU A 57 9.82 14.35 -0.19
C LEU A 57 10.70 13.26 -0.83
N VAL A 58 10.31 12.78 -2.02
CA VAL A 58 11.03 11.71 -2.73
C VAL A 58 12.44 12.16 -3.08
N THR A 59 12.60 13.36 -3.64
CA THR A 59 13.91 13.85 -4.11
C THR A 59 14.85 14.17 -2.95
N CYS A 60 14.36 14.82 -1.89
CA CYS A 60 15.15 15.11 -0.69
C CYS A 60 15.66 13.83 -0.03
N LEU A 61 14.75 12.88 0.28
CA LEU A 61 15.15 11.64 0.94
C LEU A 61 16.02 10.74 0.05
N SER A 62 15.80 10.75 -1.27
CA SER A 62 16.66 10.02 -2.20
C SER A 62 18.06 10.63 -2.30
N ASN A 63 18.17 11.96 -2.28
CA ASN A 63 19.46 12.67 -2.30
C ASN A 63 20.28 12.38 -1.04
N ASP A 64 19.64 12.44 0.12
CA ASP A 64 20.34 12.39 1.40
C ASP A 64 20.61 10.96 1.88
N TYR A 65 19.74 10.01 1.54
CA TYR A 65 19.79 8.62 2.04
C TYR A 65 19.90 7.55 0.95
N GLY A 66 19.87 7.94 -0.33
CA GLY A 66 19.82 7.02 -1.47
C GLY A 66 18.40 6.65 -1.88
N TYR A 67 18.19 6.46 -3.19
CA TYR A 67 16.88 6.08 -3.73
C TYR A 67 16.38 4.74 -3.15
N GLU A 68 17.28 3.84 -2.81
CA GLU A 68 16.94 2.57 -2.17
C GLU A 68 16.39 2.73 -0.74
N ARG A 69 16.49 3.89 -0.10
CA ARG A 69 16.05 4.10 1.29
C ARG A 69 14.94 5.13 1.45
N TRP A 70 14.53 5.84 0.39
CA TRP A 70 13.63 6.99 0.55
C TRP A 70 12.28 6.61 1.19
N ILE A 71 11.74 5.41 0.91
CA ILE A 71 10.48 4.94 1.50
C ILE A 71 10.65 4.50 2.95
N GLU A 72 11.74 3.78 3.24
CA GLU A 72 12.13 3.45 4.63
C GLU A 72 12.19 4.75 5.46
N LYS A 73 12.84 5.79 4.93
CA LYS A 73 12.96 7.08 5.61
C LYS A 73 11.65 7.84 5.71
N ALA A 74 10.79 7.77 4.70
CA ALA A 74 9.45 8.33 4.80
C ALA A 74 8.62 7.62 5.89
N LEU A 75 8.68 6.29 5.98
CA LEU A 75 8.04 5.54 7.07
C LEU A 75 8.63 5.93 8.42
N GLU A 76 9.95 6.06 8.53
CA GLU A 76 10.61 6.48 9.78
C GLU A 76 10.16 7.84 10.29
N LEU A 77 9.87 8.77 9.37
CA LEU A 77 9.46 10.13 9.71
C LEU A 77 7.95 10.27 9.99
N TYR A 78 7.11 9.46 9.32
CA TYR A 78 5.66 9.69 9.28
C TYR A 78 4.80 8.55 9.83
N ALA A 79 5.33 7.34 9.99
CA ALA A 79 4.57 6.21 10.53
C ALA A 79 4.53 6.26 12.07
N ASP A 80 3.33 6.08 12.62
CA ASP A 80 3.08 5.97 14.04
C ASP A 80 2.72 4.53 14.41
N GLY A 81 3.01 4.11 15.64
CA GLY A 81 2.59 2.78 16.12
C GLY A 81 1.07 2.56 15.96
N GLY A 82 0.69 1.42 15.39
CA GLY A 82 -0.70 1.07 15.05
C GLY A 82 -1.13 1.44 13.63
N ASP A 83 -0.29 2.14 12.86
CA ASP A 83 -0.55 2.37 11.44
C ASP A 83 -0.40 1.09 10.61
N LEU A 84 -1.18 1.03 9.53
CA LEU A 84 -1.12 -0.03 8.52
C LEU A 84 -0.29 0.42 7.34
N ILE A 85 0.67 -0.41 6.92
CA ILE A 85 1.52 -0.13 5.76
C ILE A 85 1.08 -1.01 4.59
N ILE A 86 0.82 -0.38 3.44
CA ILE A 86 0.52 -1.05 2.17
C ILE A 86 1.63 -0.73 1.17
N LEU A 87 2.34 -1.76 0.70
CA LEU A 87 3.40 -1.61 -0.32
C LEU A 87 3.01 -2.28 -1.63
N ILE A 88 3.06 -1.52 -2.73
CA ILE A 88 2.72 -1.96 -4.07
C ILE A 88 4.01 -2.06 -4.92
N SER A 89 4.32 -3.26 -5.40
CA SER A 89 5.44 -3.50 -6.31
C SER A 89 5.15 -4.69 -7.21
N SER A 90 4.90 -4.44 -8.51
CA SER A 90 4.57 -5.50 -9.47
C SER A 90 5.58 -6.64 -9.47
N SER A 91 6.89 -6.35 -9.43
CA SER A 91 7.94 -7.37 -9.35
C SER A 91 8.22 -7.89 -7.94
N GLY A 92 7.84 -7.12 -6.91
CA GLY A 92 8.19 -7.36 -5.52
C GLY A 92 9.70 -7.33 -5.22
N LYS A 93 10.53 -6.81 -6.14
CA LYS A 93 12.01 -6.81 -6.06
C LYS A 93 12.63 -5.41 -5.91
N SER A 94 11.84 -4.34 -5.99
CA SER A 94 12.36 -2.98 -5.83
C SER A 94 13.02 -2.83 -4.46
N ILE A 95 14.31 -2.47 -4.43
CA ILE A 95 15.11 -2.44 -3.19
C ILE A 95 14.51 -1.48 -2.16
N ASN A 96 13.97 -0.33 -2.61
CA ASN A 96 13.29 0.63 -1.74
C ASN A 96 12.02 0.08 -1.08
N MET A 97 11.26 -0.78 -1.77
CA MET A 97 10.10 -1.46 -1.20
C MET A 97 10.52 -2.52 -0.20
N VAL A 98 11.57 -3.28 -0.52
CA VAL A 98 12.08 -4.34 0.35
C VAL A 98 12.62 -3.75 1.66
N LYS A 99 13.38 -2.66 1.60
CA LYS A 99 13.86 -1.94 2.79
C LYS A 99 12.73 -1.32 3.60
N ALA A 100 11.73 -0.73 2.94
CA ALA A 100 10.54 -0.23 3.63
C ALA A 100 9.77 -1.34 4.35
N ALA A 101 9.65 -2.51 3.74
CA ALA A 101 9.03 -3.67 4.37
C ALA A 101 9.85 -4.19 5.57
N ASP A 102 11.17 -4.27 5.44
CA ASP A 102 12.06 -4.65 6.54
C ASP A 102 11.95 -3.66 7.72
N TYR A 103 11.88 -2.35 7.42
CA TYR A 103 11.62 -1.32 8.43
C TYR A 103 10.26 -1.50 9.10
N ALA A 104 9.19 -1.64 8.32
CA ALA A 104 7.83 -1.82 8.84
C ALA A 104 7.74 -2.99 9.83
N ARG A 105 8.37 -4.12 9.47
CA ARG A 105 8.46 -5.30 10.34
C ARG A 105 9.28 -5.05 11.60
N SER A 106 10.41 -4.34 11.48
CA SER A 106 11.26 -4.01 12.65
C SER A 106 10.58 -3.09 13.67
N LYS A 107 9.46 -2.48 13.29
CA LYS A 107 8.63 -1.59 14.12
C LYS A 107 7.25 -2.17 14.42
N ASP A 108 7.05 -3.46 14.15
CA ASP A 108 5.80 -4.19 14.40
C ASP A 108 4.57 -3.55 13.72
N HIS A 109 4.76 -2.89 12.57
CA HIS A 109 3.63 -2.46 11.75
C HIS A 109 3.02 -3.65 11.04
N VAL A 110 1.69 -3.67 10.93
CA VAL A 110 0.99 -4.59 10.03
C VAL A 110 1.35 -4.20 8.59
N LEU A 111 1.82 -5.17 7.81
CA LEU A 111 2.29 -4.97 6.44
C LEU A 111 1.44 -5.76 5.44
N VAL A 112 0.81 -5.05 4.51
CA VAL A 112 0.09 -5.63 3.38
C VAL A 112 0.88 -5.39 2.11
N THR A 113 1.02 -6.41 1.26
CA THR A 113 1.77 -6.28 0.01
C THR A 113 0.91 -6.60 -1.21
N PHE A 114 1.12 -5.82 -2.27
CA PHE A 114 0.56 -6.05 -3.59
C PHE A 114 1.71 -6.33 -4.56
N THR A 115 1.81 -7.59 -4.99
CA THR A 115 2.90 -8.07 -5.84
C THR A 115 2.38 -8.92 -7.00
N GLY A 116 3.26 -9.26 -7.94
CA GLY A 116 2.99 -10.24 -8.98
C GLY A 116 4.26 -11.01 -9.33
N PHE A 117 4.37 -11.43 -10.58
CA PHE A 117 5.56 -12.00 -11.17
C PHE A 117 5.97 -13.32 -10.50
N LEU A 118 6.97 -13.30 -9.62
CA LEU A 118 7.46 -14.50 -8.95
C LEU A 118 6.75 -14.67 -7.61
N SER A 119 6.31 -15.89 -7.30
CA SER A 119 5.62 -16.22 -6.05
C SER A 119 6.51 -16.15 -4.81
N ASP A 120 7.84 -16.22 -4.99
CA ASP A 120 8.87 -16.12 -3.96
C ASP A 120 9.56 -14.75 -3.95
N ASN A 121 8.92 -13.72 -4.53
CA ASN A 121 9.49 -12.38 -4.53
C ASN A 121 9.71 -11.84 -3.10
N PRO A 122 10.79 -11.06 -2.87
CA PRO A 122 11.20 -10.70 -1.53
C PRO A 122 10.15 -9.85 -0.78
N LEU A 123 9.43 -8.95 -1.45
CA LEU A 123 8.41 -8.14 -0.80
C LEU A 123 7.26 -9.00 -0.25
N LYS A 124 6.75 -9.95 -1.05
CA LYS A 124 5.70 -10.89 -0.62
C LYS A 124 6.11 -11.72 0.58
N MET A 125 7.38 -12.09 0.70
CA MET A 125 7.88 -12.87 1.84
C MET A 125 7.91 -12.08 3.17
N ARG A 126 7.67 -10.76 3.12
CA ARG A 126 7.69 -9.86 4.29
C ARG A 126 6.30 -9.43 4.75
N GLY A 127 5.29 -9.48 3.87
CA GLY A 127 3.93 -9.07 4.23
C GLY A 127 3.22 -10.07 5.11
N ASP A 128 2.35 -9.57 5.97
CA ASP A 128 1.42 -10.35 6.80
C ASP A 128 0.21 -10.77 5.95
N LEU A 129 -0.28 -9.87 5.09
CA LEU A 129 -1.31 -10.16 4.08
C LEU A 129 -0.79 -9.85 2.68
N ASN A 130 -0.81 -10.85 1.80
CA ASN A 130 -0.12 -10.78 0.51
C ASN A 130 -1.07 -10.98 -0.67
N PHE A 131 -1.38 -9.88 -1.36
CA PHE A 131 -2.10 -9.86 -2.63
C PHE A 131 -1.13 -10.13 -3.77
N TRP A 132 -1.06 -11.38 -4.22
CA TRP A 132 -0.15 -11.81 -5.28
C TRP A 132 -0.90 -12.16 -6.56
N VAL A 133 -0.49 -11.58 -7.67
CA VAL A 133 -1.02 -11.86 -9.01
C VAL A 133 -0.07 -12.82 -9.73
N ASP A 134 -0.54 -14.01 -10.10
CA ASP A 134 0.24 -14.98 -10.89
C ASP A 134 0.30 -14.55 -12.37
N SER A 135 1.03 -13.46 -12.62
CA SER A 135 1.26 -12.92 -13.95
C SER A 135 2.57 -12.14 -13.98
N ARG A 136 3.25 -12.21 -15.12
CA ARG A 136 4.47 -11.43 -15.42
C ARG A 136 4.20 -10.22 -16.30
N ALA A 137 2.94 -10.02 -16.73
CA ALA A 137 2.57 -8.88 -17.54
C ALA A 137 2.23 -7.69 -16.64
N TYR A 138 3.01 -6.59 -16.75
CA TYR A 138 2.84 -5.39 -15.94
C TYR A 138 1.39 -4.89 -15.92
N ASN A 139 0.77 -4.71 -17.09
CA ASN A 139 -0.60 -4.19 -17.17
C ASN A 139 -1.60 -5.10 -16.44
N ILE A 140 -1.47 -6.42 -16.55
CA ILE A 140 -2.36 -7.36 -15.83
C ILE A 140 -2.18 -7.20 -14.32
N VAL A 141 -0.94 -7.14 -13.85
CA VAL A 141 -0.63 -7.01 -12.42
C VAL A 141 -1.15 -5.68 -11.86
N GLU A 142 -0.83 -4.57 -12.53
CA GLU A 142 -1.20 -3.22 -12.09
C GLU A 142 -2.71 -2.99 -12.11
N MET A 143 -3.40 -3.41 -13.20
CA MET A 143 -4.86 -3.33 -13.26
C MET A 143 -5.52 -4.16 -12.16
N THR A 144 -4.98 -5.35 -11.87
CA THR A 144 -5.51 -6.22 -10.81
C THR A 144 -5.30 -5.62 -9.42
N HIS A 145 -4.13 -5.05 -9.14
CA HIS A 145 -3.86 -4.35 -7.87
C HIS A 145 -4.83 -3.19 -7.66
N GLN A 146 -5.04 -2.35 -8.68
CA GLN A 146 -5.98 -1.25 -8.61
C GLN A 146 -7.41 -1.75 -8.40
N MET A 147 -7.84 -2.78 -9.14
CA MET A 147 -9.17 -3.37 -8.99
C MET A 147 -9.38 -3.90 -7.56
N TRP A 148 -8.40 -4.58 -6.96
CA TRP A 148 -8.52 -5.08 -5.59
C TRP A 148 -8.60 -3.96 -4.56
N LEU A 149 -7.77 -2.92 -4.68
CA LEU A 149 -7.80 -1.79 -3.77
C LEU A 149 -9.12 -1.02 -3.84
N LEU A 150 -9.62 -0.74 -5.05
CA LEU A 150 -10.91 -0.09 -5.24
C LEU A 150 -12.08 -0.97 -4.79
N ALA A 151 -12.01 -2.29 -5.03
CA ALA A 151 -13.01 -3.21 -4.49
C ALA A 151 -13.03 -3.21 -2.95
N VAL A 152 -11.88 -3.08 -2.29
CA VAL A 152 -11.85 -2.90 -0.82
C VAL A 152 -12.45 -1.56 -0.42
N CYS A 153 -12.20 -0.49 -1.17
CA CYS A 153 -12.84 0.81 -0.92
C CYS A 153 -14.38 0.66 -0.94
N ASP A 154 -14.94 0.03 -1.98
CA ASP A 154 -16.39 -0.20 -2.09
C ASP A 154 -16.92 -1.13 -1.00
N LEU A 155 -16.15 -2.15 -0.60
CA LEU A 155 -16.51 -3.04 0.51
C LEU A 155 -16.54 -2.33 1.86
N ILE A 156 -15.74 -1.27 2.04
CA ILE A 156 -15.76 -0.42 3.24
C ILE A 156 -16.98 0.51 3.19
N ILE A 157 -17.27 1.13 2.04
CA ILE A 157 -18.45 1.97 1.84
C ILE A 157 -19.74 1.16 2.09
N GLY A 158 -19.76 -0.11 1.66
CA GLY A 158 -20.88 -1.02 1.88
C GLY A 158 -22.09 -0.79 0.95
N SER A 159 -21.96 0.15 0.01
CA SER A 159 -22.95 0.45 -1.03
C SER A 159 -22.24 0.62 -2.37
N ALA A 160 -22.80 0.04 -3.44
CA ALA A 160 -22.28 0.19 -4.81
C ALA A 160 -22.71 1.52 -5.47
N GLU A 161 -23.60 2.27 -4.81
CA GLU A 161 -24.02 3.60 -5.22
C GLU A 161 -23.73 4.58 -4.08
N TYR A 162 -22.87 5.56 -4.35
CA TYR A 162 -22.57 6.65 -3.43
C TYR A 162 -22.54 7.98 -4.20
N PRO A 163 -23.03 9.09 -3.61
CA PRO A 163 -23.01 10.40 -4.26
C PRO A 163 -21.59 10.81 -4.64
N ALA A 164 -21.42 11.45 -5.81
CA ALA A 164 -20.12 12.01 -6.20
C ALA A 164 -19.66 13.17 -5.28
N SER A 165 -20.61 13.71 -4.50
CA SER A 165 -20.50 14.81 -3.54
C SER A 165 -21.61 14.72 -2.49
#